data_AF-A0A9E6TQC0-F1
#
_entry.id   AF-A0A9E6TQC0-F1
#
_cell.length_a   1.000
_cell.length_b   1.000
_cell.length_c   1.000
_cell.angle_alpha   90.00
_cell.angle_beta   90.00
_cell.angle_gamma   90.00
#
_symmetry.space_group_name_H-M   'P 1'
#
loop_
_entity.id
_entity.type
_entity.pdbx_description
1 polymer ?
#
loop_
_entity_poly.entity_id
_entity_poly.type
_entity_poly.pdbx_seq_one_letter_code
_entity_poly.pdbx_strand_id
1 'polypeptide(L)'
;MDKRLTSLIIDYQKAVRTALTLMKASGVALPGTAADWVFTDLSNISCLNDGVNYYKHGFGCRVDLPEGSVDFDFGRFGEISGFDSWRLLRFAKDRHETYGFADDDEFFDCFSKSERSNEIIPLSGVLCRLAKESMEYVYSIGVADVCDALPHRDMDEVLTLNIHYFYSAELMLKNLDLLVAKRKKHKKLSFSEKVNYRIYMSSWLGYLAVTCEGYRSLSMYLLLNDRRPVEYRDLIPECNALNSSIAEHYHALRKYRNNVFHLRESVEDTLGFISSDERISWARKIHGELKSFFSNYRVLCEFYYILNERSSEASLGRSK
;
A
#
# COMPACT_ATOMS: atom_id res chain seq x y z
N MET A 1 12.25 21.46 13.55
CA MET A 1 10.94 22.12 13.57
C MET A 1 10.78 22.76 14.93
N ASP A 2 10.15 23.93 15.01
CA ASP A 2 9.84 24.58 16.29
C ASP A 2 8.99 23.63 17.15
N LYS A 3 9.33 23.51 18.43
CA LYS A 3 8.65 22.57 19.35
C LYS A 3 7.20 22.96 19.58
N ARG A 4 6.87 24.25 19.58
CA ARG A 4 5.51 24.77 19.74
C ARG A 4 4.61 24.33 18.59
N LEU A 5 5.10 24.53 17.36
CA LEU A 5 4.41 24.07 16.15
C LEU A 5 4.28 22.54 16.11
N THR A 6 5.32 21.83 16.56
CA THR A 6 5.29 20.37 16.67
C THR A 6 4.19 19.90 17.63
N SER A 7 4.10 20.49 18.82
CA SER A 7 3.03 20.18 19.78
C SER A 7 1.65 20.43 19.21
N LEU A 8 1.43 21.59 18.58
CA LEU A 8 0.16 21.94 17.95
C LEU A 8 -0.27 20.94 16.87
N ILE A 9 0.66 20.53 16.00
CA ILE A 9 0.37 19.54 14.95
C ILE A 9 0.00 18.19 15.55
N ILE A 10 0.75 17.73 16.57
CA ILE A 10 0.50 16.46 17.24
C ILE A 10 -0.88 16.46 17.91
N ASP A 11 -1.22 17.52 18.63
CA ASP A 11 -2.50 17.64 19.34
C ASP A 11 -3.68 17.76 18.36
N TYR A 12 -3.51 18.51 17.27
CA TYR A 12 -4.47 18.55 16.16
C TYR A 12 -4.70 17.15 15.56
N GLN A 13 -3.64 16.44 15.17
CA GLN A 13 -3.77 15.09 14.59
C GLN A 13 -4.39 14.10 15.58
N LYS A 14 -4.09 14.22 16.88
CA LYS A 14 -4.73 13.41 17.93
C LYS A 14 -6.23 13.68 18.00
N ALA A 15 -6.65 14.95 17.96
CA ALA A 15 -8.06 15.30 17.95
C ALA A 15 -8.78 14.81 16.68
N VAL A 16 -8.12 14.86 15.51
CA VAL A 16 -8.66 14.26 14.27
C VAL A 16 -8.90 12.76 14.46
N ARG A 17 -7.96 12.02 15.05
CA ARG A 17 -8.16 10.58 15.35
C ARG A 17 -9.32 10.36 16.30
N THR A 18 -9.47 11.17 17.35
CA THR A 18 -10.60 11.10 18.28
C THR A 18 -11.92 11.33 17.56
N ALA A 19 -12.00 12.39 16.74
CA ALA A 19 -13.19 12.70 15.95
C ALA A 19 -13.57 11.57 14.99
N LEU A 20 -12.61 11.04 14.24
CA LEU A 20 -12.86 9.93 13.31
C LEU A 20 -13.27 8.64 14.03
N THR A 21 -12.69 8.36 15.20
CA THR A 21 -13.07 7.20 16.02
C THR A 21 -14.52 7.33 16.48
N LEU A 22 -14.91 8.50 16.97
CA LEU A 22 -16.27 8.80 17.36
C LEU A 22 -17.25 8.71 16.17
N MET A 23 -16.88 9.27 15.03
CA MET A 23 -17.67 9.17 13.79
C MET A 23 -17.93 7.71 13.41
N LYS A 24 -16.88 6.88 13.37
CA LYS A 24 -17.00 5.46 13.07
C LYS A 24 -17.92 4.74 14.07
N ALA A 25 -17.73 4.98 15.36
CA ALA A 25 -18.56 4.42 16.42
C ALA A 25 -20.02 4.87 16.36
N SER A 26 -20.31 5.98 15.68
CA SER A 26 -21.66 6.53 15.48
C SER A 26 -22.30 6.05 14.17
N GLY A 27 -21.68 5.10 13.46
CA GLY A 27 -22.18 4.55 12.21
C GLY A 27 -21.81 5.35 10.95
N VAL A 28 -20.90 6.32 11.05
CA VAL A 28 -20.37 7.02 9.87
C VAL A 28 -19.39 6.11 9.14
N ALA A 29 -19.69 5.75 7.90
CA ALA A 29 -18.75 5.06 7.03
C ALA A 29 -17.60 6.00 6.66
N LEU A 30 -16.39 5.67 7.14
CA LEU A 30 -15.22 6.48 6.83
C LEU A 30 -14.71 6.19 5.40
N PRO A 31 -14.27 7.21 4.65
CA PRO A 31 -14.04 7.10 3.21
C PRO A 31 -12.66 6.52 2.86
N GLY A 32 -12.59 5.72 1.79
CA GLY A 32 -11.31 5.23 1.23
C GLY A 32 -10.58 6.28 0.39
N THR A 33 -11.29 7.29 -0.11
CA THR A 33 -10.73 8.43 -0.85
C THR A 33 -11.47 9.73 -0.49
N ALA A 34 -10.84 10.88 -0.68
CA ALA A 34 -11.53 12.17 -0.53
C ALA A 34 -12.77 12.29 -1.42
N ALA A 35 -12.78 11.65 -2.59
CA ALA A 35 -13.93 11.66 -3.49
C ALA A 35 -15.11 10.87 -2.89
N ASP A 36 -14.85 9.70 -2.29
CA ASP A 36 -15.89 8.89 -1.63
C ASP A 36 -16.58 9.68 -0.52
N TRP A 37 -15.81 10.48 0.24
CA TRP A 37 -16.35 11.34 1.28
C TRP A 37 -17.37 12.33 0.74
N VAL A 38 -17.07 13.00 -0.38
CA VAL A 38 -17.97 14.00 -0.98
C VAL A 38 -19.34 13.39 -1.23
N PHE A 39 -19.38 12.16 -1.73
CA PHE A 39 -20.62 11.44 -2.06
C PHE A 39 -21.23 10.65 -0.90
N THR A 40 -20.61 10.66 0.28
CA THR A 40 -21.16 9.99 1.46
C THR A 40 -22.44 10.71 1.92
N ASP A 41 -23.55 9.96 1.96
CA ASP A 41 -24.82 10.40 2.52
C ASP A 41 -24.82 10.16 4.03
N LEU A 42 -25.00 11.24 4.79
CA LEU A 42 -25.09 11.23 6.25
C LEU A 42 -26.44 11.77 6.75
N SER A 43 -27.44 11.88 5.86
CA SER A 43 -28.76 12.43 6.19
C SER A 43 -29.48 11.66 7.31
N ASN A 44 -29.13 10.39 7.50
CA ASN A 44 -29.64 9.52 8.55
C ASN A 44 -28.93 9.69 9.91
N ILE A 45 -27.84 10.45 9.99
CA ILE A 45 -27.04 10.65 11.21
C ILE A 45 -27.15 12.12 11.60
N SER A 46 -28.02 12.45 12.55
CA SER A 46 -28.21 13.84 12.98
C SER A 46 -27.12 14.35 13.93
N CYS A 47 -26.55 13.47 14.74
CA CYS A 47 -25.45 13.74 15.65
C CYS A 47 -24.61 12.47 15.83
N LEU A 48 -23.38 12.63 16.31
CA LEU A 48 -22.55 11.51 16.73
C LEU A 48 -23.00 11.01 18.12
N ASN A 49 -22.41 9.91 18.57
CA ASN A 49 -22.59 9.40 19.93
C ASN A 49 -22.34 10.51 20.96
N ASP A 50 -23.01 10.41 22.11
CA ASP A 50 -23.01 11.40 23.18
C ASP A 50 -23.54 12.79 22.79
N GLY A 51 -24.25 12.89 21.66
CA GLY A 51 -24.84 14.14 21.19
C GLY A 51 -23.84 15.12 20.58
N VAL A 52 -22.65 14.65 20.22
CA VAL A 52 -21.61 15.48 19.60
C VAL A 52 -22.03 15.92 18.19
N ASN A 53 -21.93 17.23 17.94
CA ASN A 53 -22.25 17.80 16.63
C ASN A 53 -21.12 17.57 15.63
N TYR A 54 -21.51 17.37 14.37
CA TYR A 54 -20.58 17.30 13.26
C TYR A 54 -21.13 18.05 12.05
N TYR A 55 -20.24 18.54 11.20
CA TYR A 55 -20.58 19.33 10.02
C TYR A 55 -19.72 18.89 8.84
N LYS A 56 -20.30 18.08 7.96
CA LYS A 56 -19.67 17.69 6.70
C LYS A 56 -19.50 18.90 5.78
N HIS A 57 -18.33 19.05 5.18
CA HIS A 57 -18.03 20.07 4.17
C HIS A 57 -17.05 19.51 3.15
N GLY A 58 -17.10 19.95 1.88
CA GLY A 58 -16.08 19.62 0.87
C GLY A 58 -15.49 18.20 0.98
N PHE A 59 -14.17 18.13 1.20
CA PHE A 59 -13.41 16.89 1.38
C PHE A 59 -13.24 16.47 2.86
N GLY A 60 -14.01 17.04 3.78
CA GLY A 60 -13.75 16.97 5.21
C GLY A 60 -14.94 17.10 6.13
N CYS A 61 -14.64 17.21 7.42
CA CYS A 61 -15.64 17.32 8.47
C CYS A 61 -15.11 18.19 9.61
N ARG A 62 -15.99 19.01 10.19
CA ARG A 62 -15.79 19.59 11.51
C ARG A 62 -16.53 18.75 12.54
N VAL A 63 -15.88 18.42 13.65
CA VAL A 63 -16.49 17.73 14.80
C VAL A 63 -16.27 18.56 16.07
N ASP A 64 -17.34 18.80 16.82
CA ASP A 64 -17.33 19.61 18.04
C ASP A 64 -17.09 18.71 19.27
N LEU A 65 -15.85 18.30 19.47
CA LEU A 65 -15.45 17.46 20.62
C LEU A 65 -15.62 18.23 21.95
N PRO A 66 -15.74 17.53 23.10
CA PRO A 66 -15.87 18.17 24.41
C PRO A 66 -14.75 19.16 24.74
N GLU A 67 -13.52 18.89 24.28
CA GLU A 67 -12.36 19.73 24.51
C GLU A 67 -12.24 20.89 23.50
N GLY A 68 -13.07 20.92 22.46
CA GLY A 68 -13.09 21.92 21.40
C GLY A 68 -13.18 21.33 19.99
N SER A 69 -13.55 22.15 19.01
CA SER A 69 -13.80 21.69 17.65
C SER A 69 -12.53 21.32 16.89
N VAL A 70 -12.60 20.32 16.01
CA VAL A 70 -11.55 19.99 15.05
C VAL A 70 -12.13 19.94 13.64
N ASP A 71 -11.51 20.65 12.71
CA ASP A 71 -11.87 20.72 11.28
C ASP A 71 -10.74 20.11 10.47
N PHE A 72 -11.04 19.11 9.65
CA PHE A 72 -10.05 18.37 8.86
C PHE A 72 -10.61 18.00 7.50
N ASP A 73 -9.72 17.80 6.53
CA ASP A 73 -10.03 17.20 5.22
C ASP A 73 -9.33 15.86 5.10
N PHE A 74 -9.97 14.92 4.41
CA PHE A 74 -9.34 13.70 3.95
C PHE A 74 -8.40 14.01 2.78
N GLY A 75 -7.22 13.40 2.78
CA GLY A 75 -6.35 13.40 1.62
C GLY A 75 -6.94 12.57 0.47
N ARG A 76 -6.30 12.66 -0.70
CA ARG A 76 -6.75 12.03 -1.95
C ARG A 76 -7.12 10.54 -1.77
N PHE A 77 -6.35 9.80 -0.99
CA PHE A 77 -6.49 8.37 -0.72
C PHE A 77 -6.93 8.08 0.72
N GLY A 78 -7.66 9.02 1.34
CA GLY A 78 -8.16 8.86 2.71
C GLY A 78 -7.08 9.12 3.77
N GLU A 79 -6.04 9.90 3.46
CA GLU A 79 -5.06 10.33 4.45
C GLU A 79 -5.69 11.21 5.53
N ILE A 80 -5.25 11.06 6.78
CA ILE A 80 -5.80 11.80 7.94
C ILE A 80 -4.78 12.64 8.69
N SER A 81 -3.49 12.53 8.32
CA SER A 81 -2.41 13.32 8.93
C SER A 81 -2.23 14.71 8.30
N GLY A 82 -3.07 15.05 7.32
CA GLY A 82 -3.03 16.31 6.59
C GLY A 82 -3.50 17.51 7.43
N PHE A 83 -2.83 18.64 7.28
CA PHE A 83 -3.19 19.90 7.91
C PHE A 83 -2.82 21.09 7.02
N ASP A 84 -3.27 22.28 7.40
CA ASP A 84 -2.80 23.56 6.87
C ASP A 84 -2.75 24.58 8.00
N SER A 85 -2.10 25.73 7.76
CA SER A 85 -1.90 26.76 8.77
C SER A 85 -3.22 27.33 9.30
N TRP A 86 -4.25 27.45 8.46
CA TRP A 86 -5.56 27.98 8.87
C TRP A 86 -6.28 27.01 9.82
N ARG A 87 -6.28 25.71 9.51
CA ARG A 87 -6.89 24.67 10.37
C ARG A 87 -6.20 24.56 11.72
N LEU A 88 -4.86 24.59 11.75
CA LEU A 88 -4.10 24.56 12.99
C LEU A 88 -4.38 25.77 13.88
N LEU A 89 -4.44 26.97 13.29
CA LEU A 89 -4.71 28.19 14.03
C LEU A 89 -6.14 28.20 14.59
N ARG A 90 -7.12 27.77 13.78
CA ARG A 90 -8.52 27.63 14.23
C ARG A 90 -8.67 26.59 15.33
N PHE A 91 -8.00 25.45 15.20
CA PHE A 91 -7.97 24.40 16.22
C PHE A 91 -7.48 24.91 17.57
N ALA A 92 -6.37 25.67 17.58
CA ALA A 92 -5.83 26.26 18.80
C ALA A 92 -6.80 27.27 19.43
N LYS A 93 -7.39 28.15 18.60
CA LYS A 93 -8.36 29.17 19.05
C LYS A 93 -9.64 28.56 19.64
N ASP A 94 -10.21 27.54 18.99
CA ASP A 94 -11.43 26.86 19.46
C ASP A 94 -11.22 26.15 20.80
N ARG A 95 -9.96 25.83 21.18
CA ARG A 95 -9.58 25.25 22.48
C ARG A 95 -9.07 26.26 23.51
N HIS A 96 -9.01 27.54 23.14
CA HIS A 96 -8.36 28.58 23.93
C HIS A 96 -6.89 28.27 24.30
N GLU A 97 -6.18 27.55 23.43
CA GLU A 97 -4.78 27.18 23.61
C GLU A 97 -3.88 28.08 22.76
N THR A 98 -2.78 28.57 23.34
CA THR A 98 -1.88 29.50 22.64
C THR A 98 -0.62 28.85 22.08
N TYR A 99 -0.30 27.62 22.54
CA TYR A 99 0.94 26.90 22.19
C TYR A 99 2.23 27.72 22.34
N GLY A 100 2.20 28.83 23.09
CA GLY A 100 3.32 29.73 23.29
C GLY A 100 3.66 30.64 22.11
N PHE A 101 2.73 30.89 21.18
CA PHE A 101 2.84 31.97 20.18
C PHE A 101 2.27 33.27 20.74
N ALA A 102 2.92 34.40 20.45
CA ALA A 102 2.50 35.72 20.90
C ALA A 102 1.26 36.21 20.14
N ASP A 103 1.22 35.95 18.84
CA ASP A 103 0.14 36.33 17.93
C ASP A 103 0.08 35.39 16.70
N ASP A 104 -0.92 35.61 15.86
CA ASP A 104 -1.12 34.85 14.63
C ASP A 104 0.06 35.03 13.64
N ASP A 105 0.68 36.21 13.61
CA ASP A 105 1.79 36.53 12.68
C ASP A 105 3.03 35.70 13.04
N GLU A 106 3.38 35.58 14.33
CA GLU A 106 4.46 34.72 14.80
C GLU A 106 4.22 33.25 14.41
N PHE A 107 2.98 32.78 14.52
CA PHE A 107 2.59 31.43 14.10
C PHE A 107 2.80 31.24 12.59
N PHE A 108 2.30 32.14 11.74
CA PHE A 108 2.45 32.03 10.28
C PHE A 108 3.91 32.10 9.83
N ASP A 109 4.72 32.95 10.47
CA ASP A 109 6.16 33.01 10.24
C ASP A 109 6.85 31.70 10.62
N CYS A 110 6.48 31.10 11.75
CA CYS A 110 6.99 29.81 12.19
C CYS A 110 6.61 28.69 11.21
N PHE A 111 5.35 28.63 10.79
CA PHE A 111 4.85 27.66 9.82
C PHE A 111 5.59 27.76 8.48
N SER A 112 5.69 28.98 7.93
CA SER A 112 6.36 29.25 6.66
C SER A 112 7.85 28.89 6.70
N LYS A 113 8.52 29.08 7.84
CA LYS A 113 9.91 28.63 8.04
C LYS A 113 10.04 27.11 7.94
N SER A 114 9.09 26.37 8.52
CA SER A 114 9.07 24.90 8.47
C SER A 114 8.72 24.32 7.10
N GLU A 115 7.94 25.04 6.28
CA GLU A 115 7.77 24.70 4.86
C GLU A 115 9.06 24.92 4.08
N ARG A 116 9.71 26.09 4.25
CA ARG A 116 10.98 26.41 3.56
C ARG A 116 12.12 25.47 3.93
N SER A 117 12.11 24.89 5.13
CA SER A 117 13.09 23.90 5.58
C SER A 117 12.75 22.45 5.19
N ASN A 118 11.65 22.22 4.46
CA ASN A 118 11.13 20.90 4.10
C ASN A 118 10.82 20.00 5.31
N GLU A 119 10.52 20.60 6.47
CA GLU A 119 10.02 19.86 7.63
C GLU A 119 8.52 19.57 7.49
N ILE A 120 7.81 20.50 6.85
CA ILE A 120 6.45 20.36 6.36
C ILE A 120 6.51 20.31 4.83
N ILE A 121 5.85 19.33 4.22
CA ILE A 121 5.83 19.12 2.76
C ILE A 121 4.40 18.99 2.24
N PRO A 122 4.14 19.31 0.96
CA PRO A 122 2.82 19.17 0.37
C PRO A 122 2.32 17.72 0.40
N LEU A 123 1.01 17.54 0.63
CA LEU A 123 0.31 16.25 0.55
C LEU A 123 -0.67 16.25 -0.63
N SER A 124 -1.75 17.04 -0.54
CA SER A 124 -2.77 17.15 -1.60
C SER A 124 -3.59 18.42 -1.44
N GLY A 125 -3.87 19.13 -2.54
CA GLY A 125 -4.60 20.39 -2.49
C GLY A 125 -3.85 21.41 -1.63
N VAL A 126 -4.53 21.96 -0.61
CA VAL A 126 -3.93 22.89 0.37
C VAL A 126 -3.29 22.17 1.56
N LEU A 127 -3.47 20.84 1.68
CA LEU A 127 -2.96 20.08 2.80
C LEU A 127 -1.45 19.82 2.66
N CYS A 128 -0.78 19.90 3.79
CA CYS A 128 0.60 19.51 3.99
C CYS A 128 0.70 18.43 5.07
N ARG A 129 1.90 17.86 5.22
CA ARG A 129 2.22 16.84 6.21
C ARG A 129 3.63 17.02 6.74
N LEU A 130 3.94 16.37 7.86
CA LEU A 130 5.30 16.28 8.36
C LEU A 130 6.15 15.34 7.49
N ALA A 131 7.32 15.78 7.06
CA ALA A 131 8.17 15.06 6.11
C ALA A 131 8.70 13.72 6.67
N LYS A 132 8.99 13.68 7.97
CA LYS A 132 9.59 12.53 8.66
C LYS A 132 8.57 11.53 9.22
N GLU A 133 7.28 11.84 9.15
CA GLU A 133 6.23 10.96 9.63
C GLU A 133 5.70 10.07 8.52
N SER A 134 5.33 8.84 8.92
CA SER A 134 4.59 7.94 8.05
C SER A 134 3.21 8.50 7.77
N MET A 135 2.71 8.26 6.55
CA MET A 135 1.34 8.63 6.19
C MET A 135 0.36 7.78 6.99
N GLU A 136 -0.68 8.42 7.53
CA GLU A 136 -1.76 7.74 8.22
C GLU A 136 -3.05 7.93 7.43
N TYR A 137 -3.89 6.91 7.45
CA TYR A 137 -5.09 6.81 6.64
C TYR A 137 -6.28 6.43 7.50
N VAL A 138 -7.47 6.74 7.01
CA VAL A 138 -8.76 6.42 7.63
C VAL A 138 -8.86 4.99 8.16
N TYR A 139 -8.30 3.99 7.47
CA TYR A 139 -8.38 2.60 7.90
C TYR A 139 -7.62 2.31 9.21
N SER A 140 -6.72 3.19 9.66
CA SER A 140 -6.09 3.06 10.99
C SER A 140 -7.07 3.38 12.13
N ILE A 141 -8.19 4.05 11.84
CA ILE A 141 -9.19 4.43 12.82
C ILE A 141 -10.05 3.22 13.19
N GLY A 142 -10.06 2.89 14.49
CA GLY A 142 -10.69 1.70 15.03
C GLY A 142 -9.76 0.48 15.14
N VAL A 143 -8.45 0.66 14.95
CA VAL A 143 -7.45 -0.39 15.23
C VAL A 143 -7.13 -0.49 16.73
N ALA A 144 -7.50 0.53 17.52
CA ALA A 144 -7.58 0.37 18.97
C ALA A 144 -8.94 -0.27 19.32
N ASP A 145 -9.03 -1.59 19.12
CA ASP A 145 -9.59 -2.61 20.04
C ASP A 145 -10.20 -3.85 19.36
N VAL A 146 -10.14 -4.03 18.02
CA VAL A 146 -10.51 -5.31 17.38
C VAL A 146 -9.72 -5.60 16.08
N CYS A 147 -8.72 -6.48 16.19
CA CYS A 147 -8.53 -7.66 15.33
C CYS A 147 -8.62 -7.62 13.78
N ASP A 148 -8.46 -6.50 13.06
CA ASP A 148 -8.25 -6.58 11.59
C ASP A 148 -6.76 -6.69 11.23
N ALA A 149 -6.31 -7.93 11.08
CA ALA A 149 -4.93 -8.26 10.74
C ALA A 149 -4.65 -8.18 9.22
N LEU A 150 -5.63 -7.87 8.37
CA LEU A 150 -5.45 -7.80 6.92
C LEU A 150 -5.48 -6.33 6.44
N PRO A 151 -4.39 -5.81 5.84
CA PRO A 151 -4.39 -4.45 5.28
C PRO A 151 -5.48 -4.23 4.22
N HIS A 152 -5.76 -2.97 3.90
CA HIS A 152 -6.54 -2.62 2.71
C HIS A 152 -5.89 -3.23 1.46
N ARG A 153 -6.69 -3.72 0.50
CA ARG A 153 -6.21 -4.39 -0.71
C ARG A 153 -5.07 -3.64 -1.43
N ASP A 154 -5.22 -2.33 -1.58
CA ASP A 154 -4.26 -1.48 -2.29
C ASP A 154 -2.99 -1.19 -1.47
N MET A 155 -3.01 -1.50 -0.18
CA MET A 155 -1.88 -1.35 0.75
C MET A 155 -1.26 -2.69 1.15
N ASP A 156 -1.84 -3.83 0.71
CA ASP A 156 -1.26 -5.14 0.98
C ASP A 156 -0.05 -5.35 0.07
N GLU A 157 1.13 -5.36 0.69
CA GLU A 157 2.40 -5.56 0.00
C GLU A 157 2.47 -6.91 -0.73
N VAL A 158 1.76 -7.94 -0.26
CA VAL A 158 1.69 -9.26 -0.94
C VAL A 158 0.89 -9.15 -2.23
N LEU A 159 -0.24 -8.43 -2.20
CA LEU A 159 -1.05 -8.19 -3.40
C LEU A 159 -0.34 -7.25 -4.36
N THR A 160 0.38 -6.25 -3.85
CA THR A 160 1.24 -5.37 -4.65
C THR A 160 2.32 -6.19 -5.37
N LEU A 161 2.99 -7.10 -4.65
CA LEU A 161 4.00 -7.99 -5.21
C LEU A 161 3.41 -8.88 -6.32
N ASN A 162 2.21 -9.43 -6.10
CA ASN A 162 1.49 -10.22 -7.08
C ASN A 162 1.13 -9.40 -8.34
N ILE A 163 0.42 -8.29 -8.16
CA ILE A 163 -0.14 -7.45 -9.24
C ILE A 163 0.94 -6.80 -10.08
N HIS A 164 1.92 -6.16 -9.45
CA HIS A 164 2.86 -5.32 -10.19
C HIS A 164 4.07 -6.10 -10.73
N TYR A 165 4.48 -7.18 -10.06
CA TYR A 165 5.70 -7.90 -10.41
C TYR A 165 5.40 -9.30 -10.94
N PHE A 166 4.64 -10.11 -10.20
CA PHE A 166 4.42 -11.50 -10.59
C PHE A 166 3.58 -11.64 -11.87
N TYR A 167 2.48 -10.89 -12.02
CA TYR A 167 1.69 -10.92 -13.25
C TYR A 167 2.48 -10.46 -14.47
N SER A 168 3.41 -9.52 -14.32
CA SER A 168 4.35 -9.13 -15.38
C SER A 168 5.23 -10.33 -15.77
N ALA A 169 5.75 -11.08 -14.80
CA ALA A 169 6.48 -12.32 -15.06
C ALA A 169 5.61 -13.36 -15.79
N GLU A 170 4.36 -13.54 -15.36
CA GLU A 170 3.43 -14.52 -15.96
C GLU A 170 3.11 -14.17 -17.42
N LEU A 171 2.85 -12.88 -17.71
CA LEU A 171 2.61 -12.43 -19.07
C LEU A 171 3.81 -12.71 -19.98
N MET A 172 5.03 -12.46 -19.50
CA MET A 172 6.25 -12.73 -20.27
C MET A 172 6.45 -14.24 -20.50
N LEU A 173 6.25 -15.07 -19.48
CA LEU A 173 6.35 -16.53 -19.60
C LEU A 173 5.33 -17.10 -20.59
N LYS A 174 4.08 -16.64 -20.52
CA LYS A 174 3.02 -17.07 -21.44
C LYS A 174 3.38 -16.79 -22.90
N ASN A 175 3.90 -15.59 -23.19
CA ASN A 175 4.32 -15.23 -24.55
C ASN A 175 5.56 -16.02 -25.00
N LEU A 176 6.50 -16.28 -24.09
CA LEU A 176 7.64 -17.16 -24.34
C LEU A 176 7.18 -18.57 -24.73
N ASP A 177 6.22 -19.14 -23.99
CA ASP A 177 5.68 -20.48 -24.21
C ASP A 177 4.99 -20.61 -25.57
N LEU A 178 4.26 -19.58 -26.00
CA LEU A 178 3.68 -19.52 -27.36
C LEU A 178 4.77 -19.59 -28.45
N LEU A 179 5.88 -18.87 -28.28
CA LEU A 179 7.00 -18.92 -29.22
C LEU A 179 7.74 -20.27 -29.18
N VAL A 180 7.91 -20.87 -28.01
CA VAL A 180 8.49 -22.23 -27.87
C VAL A 180 7.62 -23.25 -28.59
N ALA A 181 6.30 -23.21 -28.39
CA ALA A 181 5.35 -24.10 -29.05
C ALA A 181 5.37 -23.91 -30.58
N LYS A 182 5.39 -22.65 -31.04
CA LYS A 182 5.51 -22.33 -32.48
C LYS A 182 6.81 -22.88 -33.08
N ARG A 183 7.94 -22.71 -32.39
CA ARG A 183 9.24 -23.25 -32.82
C ARG A 183 9.22 -24.77 -32.90
N LYS A 184 8.62 -25.46 -31.92
CA LYS A 184 8.45 -26.92 -31.93
C LYS A 184 7.63 -27.38 -33.13
N LYS A 185 6.53 -26.68 -33.44
CA LYS A 185 5.63 -27.02 -34.55
C LYS A 185 6.23 -26.75 -35.94
N HIS A 186 6.88 -25.60 -36.13
CA HIS A 186 7.31 -25.15 -37.46
C HIS A 186 8.82 -25.29 -37.72
N LYS A 187 9.60 -25.73 -36.72
CA LYS A 187 11.08 -25.81 -36.72
C LYS A 187 11.82 -24.49 -37.00
N LYS A 188 11.09 -23.38 -37.22
CA LYS A 188 11.65 -22.06 -37.49
C LYS A 188 10.87 -20.96 -36.77
N LEU A 189 11.59 -19.90 -36.43
CA LEU A 189 11.05 -18.61 -36.00
C LEU A 189 11.59 -17.54 -36.96
N SER A 190 10.77 -16.53 -37.28
CA SER A 190 11.22 -15.34 -37.98
C SER A 190 12.25 -14.56 -37.16
N PHE A 191 12.95 -13.61 -37.78
CA PHE A 191 13.92 -12.78 -37.07
C PHE A 191 13.28 -12.01 -35.91
N SER A 192 12.14 -11.34 -36.15
CA SER A 192 11.39 -10.63 -35.11
C SER A 192 10.99 -11.55 -33.96
N GLU A 193 10.53 -12.77 -34.26
CA GLU A 193 10.18 -13.73 -33.21
C GLU A 193 11.38 -14.24 -32.40
N LYS A 194 12.56 -14.35 -33.03
CA LYS A 194 13.80 -14.67 -32.29
C LYS A 194 14.20 -13.54 -31.36
N VAL A 195 14.00 -12.28 -31.76
CA VAL A 195 14.21 -11.11 -30.90
C VAL A 195 13.21 -11.11 -29.75
N ASN A 196 11.92 -11.29 -30.03
CA ASN A 196 10.86 -11.37 -29.02
C ASN A 196 11.09 -12.51 -28.03
N TYR A 197 11.53 -13.68 -28.51
CA TYR A 197 11.91 -14.80 -27.65
C TYR A 197 12.93 -14.39 -26.58
N ARG A 198 13.98 -13.65 -26.99
CA ARG A 198 15.02 -13.17 -26.06
C ARG A 198 14.45 -12.14 -25.08
N ILE A 199 13.65 -11.19 -25.58
CA ILE A 199 13.02 -10.16 -24.75
C ILE A 199 12.11 -10.79 -23.70
N TYR A 200 11.21 -11.70 -24.11
CA TYR A 200 10.28 -12.35 -23.18
C TYR A 200 11.02 -13.24 -22.17
N MET A 201 12.04 -13.99 -22.59
CA MET A 201 12.84 -14.81 -21.68
C MET A 201 13.57 -13.96 -20.64
N SER A 202 14.27 -12.92 -21.08
CA SER A 202 15.01 -12.03 -20.17
C SER A 202 14.08 -11.24 -19.26
N SER A 203 12.93 -10.79 -19.78
CA SER A 203 11.94 -10.05 -18.99
C SER A 203 11.26 -10.94 -17.95
N TRP A 204 10.87 -12.17 -18.33
CA TRP A 204 10.29 -13.15 -17.42
C TRP A 204 11.24 -13.45 -16.26
N LEU A 205 12.49 -13.82 -16.54
CA LEU A 205 13.48 -14.11 -15.50
C LEU A 205 13.77 -12.88 -14.63
N GLY A 206 13.75 -11.69 -15.24
CA GLY A 206 13.86 -10.42 -14.55
C GLY A 206 12.78 -10.18 -13.50
N TYR A 207 11.53 -10.19 -13.93
CA TYR A 207 10.38 -10.00 -13.04
C TYR A 207 10.28 -11.12 -12.01
N LEU A 208 10.61 -12.36 -12.38
CA LEU A 208 10.66 -13.47 -11.43
C LEU A 208 11.71 -13.21 -10.34
N ALA A 209 12.90 -12.71 -10.69
CA ALA A 209 13.94 -12.36 -9.74
C ALA A 209 13.48 -11.28 -8.75
N VAL A 210 12.83 -10.22 -9.26
CA VAL A 210 12.27 -9.14 -8.43
C VAL A 210 11.14 -9.67 -7.53
N THR A 211 10.29 -10.55 -8.05
CA THR A 211 9.22 -11.18 -7.27
C THR A 211 9.81 -12.00 -6.11
N CYS A 212 10.84 -12.81 -6.36
CA CYS A 212 11.53 -13.57 -5.32
C CYS A 212 12.22 -12.65 -4.29
N GLU A 213 12.81 -11.54 -4.74
CA GLU A 213 13.42 -10.54 -3.84
C GLU A 213 12.37 -9.92 -2.91
N GLY A 214 11.24 -9.47 -3.47
CA GLY A 214 10.12 -8.91 -2.71
C GLY A 214 9.50 -9.93 -1.75
N TYR A 215 9.32 -11.17 -2.20
CA TYR A 215 8.78 -12.25 -1.37
C TYR A 215 9.66 -12.47 -0.13
N ARG A 216 10.99 -12.46 -0.30
CA ARG A 216 11.95 -12.60 0.79
C ARG A 216 11.98 -11.38 1.70
N SER A 217 11.91 -10.16 1.15
CA SER A 217 11.97 -8.92 1.95
C SER A 217 10.76 -8.76 2.87
N LEU A 218 9.61 -9.32 2.48
CA LEU A 218 8.40 -9.31 3.30
C LEU A 218 8.48 -10.25 4.52
N SER A 219 9.50 -11.10 4.61
CA SER A 219 9.61 -12.13 5.65
C SER A 219 8.32 -12.94 5.77
N MET A 220 7.90 -13.57 4.67
CA MET A 220 6.55 -14.11 4.48
C MET A 220 6.06 -15.00 5.63
N TYR A 221 6.94 -15.82 6.22
CA TYR A 221 6.60 -16.63 7.40
C TYR A 221 6.11 -15.78 8.58
N LEU A 222 6.88 -14.76 8.98
CA LEU A 222 6.50 -13.85 10.08
C LEU A 222 5.27 -13.02 9.72
N LEU A 223 5.14 -12.63 8.45
CA LEU A 223 3.96 -11.92 7.97
C LEU A 223 2.70 -12.76 8.16
N LEU A 224 2.69 -14.01 7.70
CA LEU A 224 1.55 -14.91 7.81
C LEU A 224 1.25 -15.32 9.25
N ASN A 225 2.28 -15.47 10.09
CA ASN A 225 2.12 -15.98 11.45
C ASN A 225 1.65 -14.92 12.45
N ASP A 226 2.18 -13.69 12.31
CA ASP A 226 2.07 -12.64 13.33
C ASP A 226 1.27 -11.42 12.86
N ARG A 227 1.17 -11.20 11.55
CA ARG A 227 0.65 -9.96 10.95
C ARG A 227 -0.49 -10.20 9.96
N ARG A 228 -1.10 -11.40 9.99
CA ARG A 228 -2.26 -11.78 9.17
C ARG A 228 -3.28 -12.57 10.01
N PRO A 229 -4.54 -12.65 9.57
CA PRO A 229 -5.56 -13.47 10.23
C PRO A 229 -5.12 -14.93 10.39
N VAL A 230 -5.65 -15.63 11.39
CA VAL A 230 -5.16 -16.96 11.80
C VAL A 230 -5.25 -17.99 10.67
N GLU A 231 -6.23 -17.86 9.78
CA GLU A 231 -6.47 -18.71 8.61
C GLU A 231 -5.31 -18.64 7.60
N TYR A 232 -4.53 -17.55 7.59
CA TYR A 232 -3.37 -17.42 6.69
C TYR A 232 -2.21 -18.34 7.09
N ARG A 233 -2.26 -18.92 8.31
CA ARG A 233 -1.30 -19.95 8.74
C ARG A 233 -1.40 -21.21 7.89
N ASP A 234 -2.52 -21.44 7.22
CA ASP A 234 -2.68 -22.56 6.27
C ASP A 234 -1.71 -22.45 5.08
N LEU A 235 -1.19 -21.25 4.79
CA LEU A 235 -0.18 -21.02 3.76
C LEU A 235 1.26 -21.26 4.23
N ILE A 236 1.50 -21.48 5.52
CA ILE A 236 2.86 -21.66 6.07
C ILE A 236 3.61 -22.85 5.43
N PRO A 237 3.00 -24.04 5.23
CA PRO A 237 3.67 -25.16 4.57
C PRO A 237 4.13 -24.80 3.15
N GLU A 238 3.26 -24.15 2.37
CA GLU A 238 3.57 -23.67 1.01
C GLU A 238 4.68 -22.61 1.04
N CYS A 239 4.60 -21.66 1.97
CA CYS A 239 5.61 -20.63 2.19
C CYS A 239 7.00 -21.23 2.50
N ASN A 240 7.08 -22.25 3.35
CA ASN A 240 8.33 -22.90 3.72
C ASN A 240 8.95 -23.68 2.55
N ALA A 241 8.13 -24.39 1.79
CA ALA A 241 8.56 -25.09 0.58
C ALA A 241 9.09 -24.11 -0.47
N LEU A 242 8.39 -22.98 -0.67
CA LEU A 242 8.80 -21.94 -1.60
C LEU A 242 10.08 -21.24 -1.16
N ASN A 243 10.24 -20.90 0.13
CA ASN A 243 11.48 -20.34 0.67
C ASN A 243 12.69 -21.23 0.39
N SER A 244 12.53 -22.54 0.61
CA SER A 244 13.56 -23.54 0.37
C SER A 244 13.92 -23.60 -1.11
N SER A 245 12.91 -23.67 -1.97
CA SER A 245 13.10 -23.74 -3.42
C SER A 245 13.75 -22.47 -3.96
N ILE A 246 13.36 -21.28 -3.49
CA ILE A 246 13.99 -20.00 -3.90
C ILE A 246 15.48 -19.99 -3.54
N ALA A 247 15.88 -20.52 -2.38
CA ALA A 247 17.25 -20.46 -1.90
C ALA A 247 18.26 -21.17 -2.82
N GLU A 248 17.84 -22.19 -3.58
CA GLU A 248 18.71 -23.03 -4.42
C GLU A 248 19.51 -22.24 -5.47
N HIS A 249 18.84 -21.36 -6.22
CA HIS A 249 19.47 -20.65 -7.36
C HIS A 249 19.18 -19.15 -7.42
N TYR A 250 18.56 -18.57 -6.39
CA TYR A 250 18.20 -17.14 -6.37
C TYR A 250 19.39 -16.21 -6.65
N HIS A 251 20.58 -16.50 -6.09
CA HIS A 251 21.76 -15.65 -6.33
C HIS A 251 22.15 -15.59 -7.80
N ALA A 252 22.08 -16.71 -8.53
CA ALA A 252 22.37 -16.75 -9.95
C ALA A 252 21.30 -16.00 -10.75
N LEU A 253 20.02 -16.14 -10.38
CA LEU A 253 18.91 -15.42 -11.00
C LEU A 253 19.01 -13.89 -10.78
N ARG A 254 19.42 -13.46 -9.59
CA ARG A 254 19.65 -12.05 -9.25
C ARG A 254 20.78 -11.45 -10.10
N LYS A 255 21.90 -12.15 -10.25
CA LYS A 255 23.01 -11.75 -11.13
C LYS A 255 22.57 -11.66 -12.59
N TYR A 256 21.78 -12.63 -13.05
CA TYR A 256 21.19 -12.61 -14.38
C TYR A 256 20.35 -11.34 -14.62
N ARG A 257 19.41 -11.04 -13.72
CA ARG A 257 18.57 -9.83 -13.81
C ARG A 257 19.43 -8.57 -13.88
N ASN A 258 20.41 -8.42 -12.99
CA ASN A 258 21.23 -7.20 -12.96
C ASN A 258 21.91 -6.93 -14.31
N ASN A 259 22.40 -7.96 -15.00
CA ASN A 259 23.02 -7.84 -16.33
C ASN A 259 22.05 -7.66 -17.51
N VAL A 260 20.75 -7.80 -17.26
CA VAL A 260 19.68 -7.59 -18.25
C VAL A 260 19.08 -6.19 -18.13
N PHE A 261 18.86 -5.71 -16.91
CA PHE A 261 18.16 -4.44 -16.64
C PHE A 261 19.09 -3.27 -16.29
N HIS A 262 20.37 -3.54 -16.07
CA HIS A 262 21.41 -2.51 -16.04
C HIS A 262 22.32 -2.65 -17.26
N LEU A 263 23.11 -1.61 -17.53
CA LEU A 263 24.11 -1.64 -18.60
C LEU A 263 25.02 -2.84 -18.36
N ARG A 264 25.09 -3.75 -19.33
CA ARG A 264 25.77 -5.03 -19.16
C ARG A 264 27.27 -4.83 -19.06
N GLU A 265 27.84 -5.27 -17.96
CA GLU A 265 29.30 -5.27 -17.74
C GLU A 265 29.93 -6.61 -18.11
N SER A 266 29.21 -7.73 -17.97
CA SER A 266 29.68 -9.07 -18.33
C SER A 266 28.60 -9.94 -18.99
N VAL A 267 29.01 -10.72 -20.00
CA VAL A 267 28.16 -11.72 -20.69
C VAL A 267 28.16 -13.06 -19.95
N GLU A 268 29.15 -13.30 -19.09
CA GLU A 268 29.40 -14.59 -18.43
C GLU A 268 28.28 -14.97 -17.46
N ASP A 269 27.78 -14.02 -16.67
CA ASP A 269 26.65 -14.26 -15.76
C ASP A 269 25.35 -14.58 -16.50
N THR A 270 25.14 -13.94 -17.66
CA THR A 270 23.95 -14.17 -18.50
C THR A 270 24.00 -15.56 -19.12
N LEU A 271 25.16 -15.93 -19.66
CA LEU A 271 25.38 -17.27 -20.25
C LEU A 271 25.36 -18.35 -19.17
N GLY A 272 26.00 -18.11 -18.02
CA GLY A 272 26.07 -19.07 -16.94
C GLY A 272 24.69 -19.45 -16.40
N PHE A 273 23.74 -18.50 -16.32
CA PHE A 273 22.38 -18.84 -15.92
C PHE A 273 21.65 -19.68 -16.99
N ILE A 274 21.71 -19.26 -18.26
CA ILE A 274 20.94 -19.88 -19.36
C ILE A 274 21.56 -21.20 -19.83
N SER A 275 22.86 -21.42 -19.64
CA SER A 275 23.56 -22.63 -20.11
C SER A 275 23.18 -23.90 -19.35
N SER A 276 22.44 -23.78 -18.25
CA SER A 276 21.99 -24.89 -17.42
C SER A 276 20.48 -25.09 -17.58
N ASP A 277 20.09 -26.21 -18.19
CA ASP A 277 18.69 -26.62 -18.32
C ASP A 277 18.03 -26.82 -16.94
N GLU A 278 18.82 -27.18 -15.92
CA GLU A 278 18.40 -27.27 -14.53
C GLU A 278 17.92 -25.92 -13.99
N ARG A 279 18.66 -24.82 -14.22
CA ARG A 279 18.28 -23.47 -13.75
C ARG A 279 17.02 -22.94 -14.41
N ILE A 280 16.81 -23.22 -15.69
CA ILE A 280 15.57 -22.84 -16.39
C ILE A 280 14.40 -23.67 -15.88
N SER A 281 14.60 -24.96 -15.64
CA SER A 281 13.57 -25.85 -15.08
C SER A 281 13.19 -25.43 -13.66
N TRP A 282 14.19 -25.11 -12.83
CA TRP A 282 14.02 -24.51 -11.51
C TRP A 282 13.23 -23.20 -11.57
N ALA A 283 13.58 -22.28 -12.48
CA ALA A 283 12.87 -21.00 -12.61
C ALA A 283 11.39 -21.20 -12.95
N ARG A 284 11.06 -22.19 -13.79
CA ARG A 284 9.65 -22.56 -14.06
C ARG A 284 8.95 -23.15 -12.85
N LYS A 285 9.65 -24.00 -12.07
CA LYS A 285 9.14 -24.56 -10.81
C LYS A 285 8.78 -23.45 -9.83
N ILE A 286 9.71 -22.54 -9.55
CA ILE A 286 9.48 -21.38 -8.65
C ILE A 286 8.34 -20.51 -9.15
N HIS A 287 8.27 -20.26 -10.46
CA HIS A 287 7.16 -19.50 -11.04
C HIS A 287 5.80 -20.17 -10.76
N GLY A 288 5.72 -21.49 -10.90
CA GLY A 288 4.51 -22.26 -10.59
C GLY A 288 4.14 -22.23 -9.10
N GLU A 289 5.14 -22.37 -8.23
CA GLU A 289 4.94 -22.30 -6.77
C GLU A 289 4.48 -20.89 -6.32
N LEU A 290 5.09 -19.82 -6.84
CA LEU A 290 4.63 -18.45 -6.61
C LEU A 290 3.20 -18.23 -7.10
N LYS A 291 2.86 -18.76 -8.28
CA LYS A 291 1.49 -18.67 -8.82
C LYS A 291 0.47 -19.30 -7.89
N SER A 292 0.77 -20.51 -7.40
CA SER A 292 -0.08 -21.22 -6.44
C SER A 292 -0.24 -20.40 -5.16
N PHE A 293 0.88 -19.97 -4.56
CA PHE A 293 0.88 -19.21 -3.32
C PHE A 293 0.06 -17.92 -3.44
N PHE A 294 0.31 -17.09 -4.45
CA PHE A 294 -0.43 -15.84 -4.64
C PHE A 294 -1.91 -16.06 -4.94
N SER A 295 -2.26 -17.15 -5.61
CA SER A 295 -3.66 -17.51 -5.84
C SER A 295 -4.35 -17.86 -4.52
N ASN A 296 -3.73 -18.71 -3.69
CA ASN A 296 -4.28 -19.13 -2.40
C ASN A 296 -4.40 -17.93 -1.44
N TYR A 297 -3.36 -17.10 -1.39
CA TYR A 297 -3.37 -15.85 -0.61
C TYR A 297 -4.54 -14.94 -1.03
N ARG A 298 -4.73 -14.70 -2.34
CA ARG A 298 -5.83 -13.87 -2.84
C ARG A 298 -7.20 -14.45 -2.47
N VAL A 299 -7.36 -15.77 -2.53
CA VAL A 299 -8.61 -16.43 -2.13
C VAL A 299 -8.91 -16.15 -0.65
N LEU A 300 -7.91 -16.26 0.24
CA LEU A 300 -8.08 -15.89 1.64
C LEU A 300 -8.44 -14.41 1.82
N CYS A 301 -7.85 -13.51 1.03
CA CYS A 301 -8.22 -12.09 1.05
C CYS A 301 -9.70 -11.89 0.71
N GLU A 302 -10.17 -12.49 -0.39
CA GLU A 302 -11.57 -12.36 -0.82
C GLU A 302 -12.54 -12.88 0.24
N PHE A 303 -12.25 -14.05 0.85
CA PHE A 303 -13.06 -14.56 1.97
C PHE A 303 -13.07 -13.61 3.15
N TYR A 304 -11.90 -13.10 3.53
CA TYR A 304 -11.78 -12.15 4.63
C TYR A 304 -12.57 -10.87 4.38
N TYR A 305 -12.49 -10.32 3.16
CA TYR A 305 -13.22 -9.11 2.80
C TYR A 305 -14.73 -9.31 2.85
N ILE A 306 -15.23 -10.45 2.38
CA ILE A 306 -16.66 -10.77 2.42
C ILE A 306 -17.16 -10.95 3.86
N LEU A 307 -16.42 -11.70 4.68
CA LEU A 307 -16.82 -12.01 6.07
C LEU A 307 -16.76 -10.80 7.01
N ASN A 308 -15.92 -9.81 6.71
CA ASN A 308 -15.75 -8.60 7.52
C ASN A 308 -16.40 -7.36 6.90
N GLU A 309 -17.40 -7.54 6.02
CA GLU A 309 -18.18 -6.46 5.40
C GLU A 309 -17.35 -5.45 4.58
N ARG A 310 -16.13 -5.82 4.15
CA ARG A 310 -15.23 -5.03 3.28
C ARG A 310 -15.51 -5.28 1.80
N SER A 311 -16.78 -5.28 1.40
CA SER A 311 -17.20 -5.64 0.03
C SER A 311 -16.66 -4.70 -1.06
N SER A 312 -16.29 -3.47 -0.71
CA SER A 312 -15.63 -2.53 -1.63
C SER A 312 -14.25 -3.04 -2.09
N GLU A 313 -13.57 -3.87 -1.30
CA GLU A 313 -12.25 -4.42 -1.60
C GLU A 313 -12.31 -5.76 -2.34
N ALA A 314 -13.39 -6.50 -2.13
CA ALA A 314 -13.64 -7.77 -2.79
C ALA A 314 -13.80 -7.60 -4.32
N SER A 315 -13.19 -8.52 -5.05
CA SER A 315 -13.38 -8.69 -6.48
C SER A 315 -14.64 -9.53 -6.77
N LEU A 316 -14.97 -10.46 -5.87
CA LEU A 316 -16.18 -11.29 -5.92
C LEU A 316 -17.40 -10.46 -5.48
N GLY A 317 -18.43 -10.37 -6.34
CA GLY A 317 -19.67 -9.64 -6.04
C GLY A 317 -19.82 -8.30 -6.77
N ARG A 318 -18.76 -7.78 -7.42
CA ARG A 318 -18.92 -6.69 -8.39
C ARG A 318 -19.61 -7.25 -9.64
N SER A 319 -20.94 -7.12 -9.71
CA SER A 319 -21.64 -7.22 -10.99
C SER A 319 -20.99 -6.23 -11.95
N LYS A 320 -20.71 -6.70 -13.17
CA LYS A 320 -20.38 -5.80 -14.28
C LYS A 320 -21.53 -4.84 -14.54
#